data_AF-A0AA42U7W7-F1
#
_entry.id   AF-A0AA42U7W7-F1
#
_cell.length_a   1.000
_cell.length_b   1.000
_cell.length_c   1.000
_cell.angle_alpha   90.00
_cell.angle_beta   90.00
_cell.angle_gamma   90.00
#
_symmetry.space_group_name_H-M   'P 1'
#
loop_
_entity.id
_entity.type
_entity.pdbx_description
1 polymer ?
#
loop_
_entity_poly.entity_id
_entity_poly.type
_entity_poly.pdbx_seq_one_letter_code
_entity_poly.pdbx_strand_id
1 'polypeptide(L)'
;DMGCRISDHGPVEIHFQAADDRIVESIFVRKRQGEHLNARDSAILDSAIFIMLARYYRQHDWAMQIHFGAIRNNNTRMYHALGINTGFDSLTDQVNLAANINQLLDAMALADALPKTILYNLNPSYNDIVATTIANFQSAELGVKSPMQFGSGWWFNDTRRGMENQLNSLADQGLLMNFVGMLTDSRSLVSYTRHDYFRRILCNMIGGWVERGEVPDNNDILTRMIKNICHDNAKNYFKF
;
A
#
# COMPACT_ATOMS: atom_id res chain seq x y z
N ASP A 1 22.27 3.97 8.60
CA ASP A 1 23.45 4.74 8.13
C ASP A 1 23.16 5.64 6.95
N MET A 2 22.53 5.18 5.86
CA MET A 2 22.21 6.01 4.69
C MET A 2 20.83 6.73 4.72
N GLY A 3 20.24 6.89 5.91
CA GLY A 3 18.98 7.62 6.07
C GLY A 3 17.70 6.93 5.58
N CYS A 4 17.72 5.64 5.23
CA CYS A 4 16.50 4.93 4.82
C CYS A 4 15.43 4.90 5.94
N ARG A 5 14.16 5.04 5.55
CA ARG A 5 12.97 5.11 6.43
C ARG A 5 11.76 4.36 5.88
N ILE A 6 11.89 3.72 4.72
CA ILE A 6 10.76 3.16 3.97
C ILE A 6 11.19 1.83 3.36
N SER A 7 10.33 0.82 3.45
CA SER A 7 10.42 -0.44 2.71
C SER A 7 9.25 -0.57 1.73
N ASP A 8 9.42 -1.41 0.72
CA ASP A 8 8.39 -1.66 -0.29
C ASP A 8 8.44 -3.12 -0.77
N HIS A 9 7.27 -3.70 -1.01
CA HIS A 9 7.08 -5.11 -1.35
C HIS A 9 6.08 -5.23 -2.49
N GLY A 10 6.41 -6.05 -3.48
CA GLY A 10 5.62 -6.21 -4.71
C GLY A 10 5.01 -7.61 -4.92
N PRO A 11 4.27 -8.22 -3.97
CA PRO A 11 3.68 -9.53 -4.18
C PRO A 11 2.59 -9.48 -5.27
N VAL A 12 2.43 -10.56 -6.04
CA VAL A 12 1.32 -10.63 -7.02
C VAL A 12 -0.01 -10.73 -6.28
N GLU A 13 -0.08 -11.67 -5.33
CA GLU A 13 -1.23 -11.89 -4.44
C GLU A 13 -0.74 -11.87 -2.99
N ILE A 14 -1.57 -11.39 -2.08
CA ILE A 14 -1.31 -11.48 -0.65
C ILE A 14 -1.91 -12.79 -0.14
N HIS A 15 -1.07 -13.78 0.13
CA HIS A 15 -1.48 -15.02 0.78
C HIS A 15 -0.87 -15.11 2.17
N PHE A 16 -1.70 -15.49 3.14
CA PHE A 16 -1.26 -15.74 4.50
C PHE A 16 -1.45 -17.20 4.87
N GLN A 17 -0.41 -17.79 5.44
CA GLN A 17 -0.48 -19.13 6.02
C GLN A 17 0.42 -19.19 7.25
N ALA A 18 -0.19 -19.30 8.43
CA ALA A 18 0.54 -19.50 9.67
C ALA A 18 1.19 -20.89 9.73
N ALA A 19 2.37 -20.95 10.36
CA ALA A 19 3.09 -22.15 10.72
C ALA A 19 3.98 -21.89 11.94
N ASP A 20 4.41 -22.95 12.62
CA ASP A 20 5.42 -22.84 13.69
C ASP A 20 6.84 -22.66 13.12
N ASP A 21 7.75 -22.17 13.97
CA ASP A 21 9.14 -21.89 13.58
C ASP A 21 9.89 -23.12 13.04
N ARG A 22 9.55 -24.34 13.50
CA ARG A 22 10.21 -25.57 13.04
C ARG A 22 9.79 -25.91 11.60
N ILE A 23 8.51 -25.69 11.27
CA ILE A 23 7.99 -25.85 9.91
C ILE A 23 8.62 -24.79 9.00
N VAL A 24 8.66 -23.53 9.43
CA VAL A 24 9.28 -22.44 8.65
C VAL A 24 10.75 -22.74 8.37
N GLU A 25 11.53 -23.14 9.38
CA GLU A 25 12.95 -23.49 9.22
C GLU A 25 13.14 -24.66 8.25
N SER A 26 12.31 -25.71 8.37
CA SER A 26 12.35 -26.87 7.46
C SER A 26 12.11 -26.46 6.00
N ILE A 27 11.09 -25.62 5.76
CA ILE A 27 10.77 -25.11 4.43
C ILE A 27 11.90 -24.22 3.90
N PHE A 28 12.47 -23.36 4.75
CA PHE A 28 13.59 -22.49 4.38
C PHE A 28 14.84 -23.31 3.98
N VAL A 29 15.19 -24.33 4.75
CA VAL A 29 16.32 -25.23 4.43
C VAL A 29 16.10 -25.94 3.10
N ARG A 30 14.90 -26.49 2.87
CA ARG A 30 14.51 -27.10 1.59
C ARG A 30 14.64 -26.12 0.43
N LYS A 31 14.11 -24.91 0.57
CA LYS A 31 14.21 -23.85 -0.45
C LYS A 31 15.66 -23.48 -0.74
N ARG A 32 16.50 -23.35 0.31
CA ARG A 32 17.93 -23.03 0.19
C ARG A 32 18.71 -24.13 -0.54
N GLN A 33 18.28 -25.39 -0.45
CA GLN A 33 18.84 -26.51 -1.20
C GLN A 33 18.37 -26.57 -2.67
N GLY A 34 17.56 -25.62 -3.11
CA GLY A 34 17.05 -25.55 -4.48
C GLY A 34 15.76 -26.34 -4.70
N GLU A 35 15.11 -26.84 -3.64
CA GLU A 35 13.85 -27.54 -3.77
C GLU A 35 12.73 -26.59 -4.25
N HIS A 36 11.90 -27.10 -5.17
CA HIS A 36 10.70 -26.40 -5.61
C HIS A 36 9.59 -26.55 -4.56
N LEU A 37 9.23 -25.44 -3.91
CA LEU A 37 8.14 -25.44 -2.93
C LEU A 37 6.78 -25.51 -3.62
N ASN A 38 5.84 -26.22 -3.00
CA ASN A 38 4.43 -26.16 -3.40
C ASN A 38 3.80 -24.82 -2.94
N ALA A 39 2.58 -24.53 -3.37
CA ALA A 39 1.91 -23.26 -3.07
C ALA A 39 1.74 -22.99 -1.57
N ARG A 40 1.45 -24.02 -0.76
CA ARG A 40 1.30 -23.89 0.68
C ARG A 40 2.64 -23.57 1.36
N ASP A 41 3.70 -24.30 1.01
CA ASP A 41 5.03 -24.10 1.58
C ASP A 41 5.58 -22.70 1.20
N SER A 42 5.35 -22.24 -0.04
CA SER A 42 5.68 -20.87 -0.47
C SER A 42 4.92 -19.84 0.36
N ALA A 43 3.60 -20.01 0.55
CA ALA A 43 2.80 -19.08 1.35
C ALA A 43 3.24 -19.03 2.82
N ILE A 44 3.62 -20.16 3.42
CA ILE A 44 4.19 -20.21 4.78
C ILE A 44 5.49 -19.41 4.84
N LEU A 45 6.40 -19.66 3.91
CA LEU A 45 7.70 -19.01 3.89
C LEU A 45 7.57 -17.50 3.66
N ASP A 46 6.75 -17.09 2.70
CA ASP A 46 6.48 -15.67 2.41
C ASP A 46 5.83 -14.98 3.62
N SER A 47 4.86 -15.61 4.28
CA SER A 47 4.21 -15.09 5.50
C SER A 47 5.23 -14.87 6.62
N ALA A 48 6.11 -15.84 6.85
CA ALA A 48 7.14 -15.74 7.87
C ALA A 48 8.17 -14.63 7.56
N ILE A 49 8.56 -14.48 6.29
CA ILE A 49 9.44 -13.40 5.83
C ILE A 49 8.78 -12.04 6.06
N PHE A 50 7.51 -11.87 5.71
CA PHE A 50 6.79 -10.61 5.94
C PHE A 50 6.73 -10.24 7.43
N ILE A 51 6.40 -11.18 8.32
CA ILE A 51 6.36 -10.94 9.77
C ILE A 51 7.75 -10.57 10.31
N MET A 52 8.78 -11.30 9.86
CA MET A 52 10.18 -11.01 10.23
C MET A 52 10.58 -9.60 9.79
N LEU A 53 10.32 -9.23 8.53
CA LEU A 53 10.63 -7.92 7.98
C LEU A 53 9.85 -6.80 8.70
N ALA A 54 8.55 -7.00 8.94
CA ALA A 54 7.71 -6.08 9.71
C ALA A 54 8.31 -5.76 11.08
N ARG A 55 8.83 -6.77 11.79
CA ARG A 55 9.52 -6.58 13.08
C ARG A 55 10.71 -5.65 12.96
N TYR A 56 11.55 -5.82 11.93
CA TYR A 56 12.68 -4.91 11.69
C TYR A 56 12.21 -3.50 11.31
N TYR A 57 11.16 -3.37 10.50
CA TYR A 57 10.60 -2.05 10.16
C TYR A 57 10.05 -1.34 11.39
N ARG A 58 9.37 -2.06 12.29
CA ARG A 58 8.87 -1.52 13.55
C ARG A 58 10.02 -1.05 14.45
N GLN A 59 11.07 -1.86 14.61
CA GLN A 59 12.25 -1.51 15.40
C GLN A 59 12.98 -0.27 14.89
N HIS A 60 12.97 -0.04 13.58
CA HIS A 60 13.61 1.11 12.96
C HIS A 60 12.66 2.29 12.67
N ASP A 61 11.39 2.19 13.07
CA ASP A 61 10.34 3.16 12.76
C ASP A 61 10.21 3.47 11.24
N TRP A 62 10.39 2.43 10.42
CA TRP A 62 10.19 2.49 8.98
C TRP A 62 8.72 2.34 8.63
N ALA A 63 8.32 2.98 7.53
CA ALA A 63 7.07 2.67 6.88
C ALA A 63 7.22 1.45 5.97
N MET A 64 6.26 0.53 6.04
CA MET A 64 6.16 -0.63 5.15
C MET A 64 5.12 -0.36 4.07
N GLN A 65 5.54 -0.42 2.81
CA GLN A 65 4.62 -0.36 1.67
C GLN A 65 4.40 -1.77 1.10
N ILE A 66 3.17 -2.06 0.69
CA ILE A 66 2.81 -3.29 0.00
C ILE A 66 2.01 -2.92 -1.26
N HIS A 67 2.63 -3.10 -2.41
CA HIS A 67 2.04 -2.92 -3.73
C HIS A 67 1.70 -4.29 -4.33
N PHE A 68 0.41 -4.59 -4.48
CA PHE A 68 -0.02 -5.93 -4.91
C PHE A 68 -1.03 -5.92 -6.05
N GLY A 69 -1.12 -7.05 -6.75
CA GLY A 69 -2.10 -7.28 -7.80
C GLY A 69 -1.59 -7.11 -9.23
N ALA A 70 -0.27 -7.18 -9.45
CA ALA A 70 0.32 -7.11 -10.79
C ALA A 70 0.66 -8.50 -11.35
N ILE A 71 -0.03 -8.94 -12.40
CA ILE A 71 0.39 -10.09 -13.21
C ILE A 71 1.37 -9.61 -14.29
N ARG A 72 2.56 -10.19 -14.31
CA ARG A 72 3.71 -9.64 -15.06
C ARG A 72 4.16 -10.57 -16.18
N ASN A 73 4.81 -9.98 -17.19
CA ASN A 73 5.44 -10.70 -18.30
C ASN A 73 4.47 -11.57 -19.11
N ASN A 74 3.23 -11.10 -19.31
CA ASN A 74 2.14 -11.88 -19.91
C ASN A 74 2.38 -12.25 -21.38
N ASN A 75 3.26 -11.51 -22.08
CA ASN A 75 3.62 -11.77 -23.47
C ASN A 75 5.00 -12.45 -23.54
N THR A 76 5.02 -13.78 -23.53
CA THR A 76 6.26 -14.59 -23.56
C THR A 76 7.20 -14.22 -24.72
N ARG A 77 6.63 -13.99 -25.91
CA ARG A 77 7.43 -13.60 -27.09
C ARG A 77 8.17 -12.29 -26.83
N MET A 78 7.49 -11.29 -26.27
CA MET A 78 8.08 -10.00 -25.98
C MET A 78 8.98 -10.01 -24.75
N TYR A 79 8.66 -10.84 -23.74
CA TYR A 79 9.54 -11.09 -22.60
C TYR A 79 10.91 -11.62 -23.04
N HIS A 80 10.94 -12.59 -23.95
CA HIS A 80 12.21 -13.08 -24.51
C HIS A 80 12.97 -12.02 -25.31
N ALA A 81 12.26 -11.10 -25.97
CA ALA A 81 12.88 -10.06 -26.80
C ALA A 81 13.37 -8.85 -26.01
N LEU A 82 12.64 -8.42 -24.98
CA LEU A 82 12.84 -7.13 -24.29
C LEU A 82 13.06 -7.26 -22.78
N GLY A 83 12.76 -8.41 -22.18
CA GLY A 83 12.83 -8.63 -20.73
C GLY A 83 11.67 -8.02 -19.95
N ILE A 84 11.87 -7.86 -18.64
CA ILE A 84 10.88 -7.36 -17.67
C ILE A 84 10.63 -5.85 -17.79
N ASN A 85 9.49 -5.38 -17.25
CA ASN A 85 9.16 -3.96 -17.11
C ASN A 85 9.09 -3.19 -18.44
N THR A 86 8.65 -3.86 -19.51
CA THR A 86 8.63 -3.37 -20.90
C THR A 86 7.22 -3.20 -21.48
N GLY A 87 6.19 -3.13 -20.63
CA GLY A 87 4.81 -2.80 -21.02
C GLY A 87 3.88 -4.00 -21.23
N PHE A 88 4.26 -5.19 -20.75
CA PHE A 88 3.47 -6.44 -20.88
C PHE A 88 2.93 -6.96 -19.53
N ASP A 89 2.66 -6.03 -18.62
CA ASP A 89 2.11 -6.28 -17.29
C ASP A 89 0.68 -5.73 -17.20
N SER A 90 -0.17 -6.34 -16.38
CA SER A 90 -1.56 -5.91 -16.16
C SER A 90 -2.01 -6.18 -14.73
N LEU A 91 -3.26 -5.80 -14.41
CA LEU A 91 -3.88 -6.18 -13.13
C LEU A 91 -4.23 -7.67 -13.11
N THR A 92 -4.13 -8.26 -11.92
CA THR A 92 -4.63 -9.61 -11.60
C THR A 92 -5.85 -9.50 -10.71
N ASP A 93 -6.68 -10.53 -10.75
CA ASP A 93 -7.61 -10.84 -9.67
C ASP A 93 -6.96 -11.73 -8.60
N GLN A 94 -7.50 -11.65 -7.39
CA GLN A 94 -7.12 -12.45 -6.23
C GLN A 94 -8.38 -12.91 -5.49
N VAL A 95 -8.40 -14.17 -5.09
CA VAL A 95 -9.46 -14.76 -4.26
C VAL A 95 -9.14 -14.62 -2.76
N ASN A 96 -10.16 -14.41 -1.93
CA ASN A 96 -10.03 -14.29 -0.47
C ASN A 96 -9.09 -13.16 0.00
N LEU A 97 -8.97 -12.07 -0.75
CA LEU A 97 -8.10 -10.94 -0.41
C LEU A 97 -8.33 -10.42 1.01
N ALA A 98 -9.60 -10.17 1.38
CA ALA A 98 -9.97 -9.63 2.68
C ALA A 98 -9.45 -10.50 3.83
N ALA A 99 -9.65 -11.81 3.75
CA ALA A 99 -9.19 -12.75 4.78
C ALA A 99 -7.66 -12.76 4.90
N ASN A 100 -6.94 -12.83 3.77
CA ASN A 100 -5.49 -12.91 3.77
C ASN A 100 -4.83 -11.62 4.30
N ILE A 101 -5.29 -10.44 3.89
CA ILE A 101 -4.74 -9.18 4.42
C ILE A 101 -5.00 -9.08 5.93
N ASN A 102 -6.22 -9.35 6.39
CA ASN A 102 -6.53 -9.29 7.82
C ASN A 102 -5.66 -10.25 8.63
N GLN A 103 -5.51 -11.50 8.19
CA GLN A 103 -4.68 -12.47 8.91
C GLN A 103 -3.19 -12.11 8.91
N LEU A 104 -2.67 -11.57 7.80
CA LEU A 104 -1.27 -11.11 7.74
C LEU A 104 -1.01 -9.95 8.71
N LEU A 105 -1.87 -8.93 8.68
CA LEU A 105 -1.75 -7.76 9.56
C LEU A 105 -1.98 -8.14 11.03
N ASP A 106 -2.92 -9.04 11.31
CA ASP A 106 -3.17 -9.57 12.66
C ASP A 106 -1.96 -10.35 13.18
N ALA A 107 -1.34 -11.20 12.36
CA ALA A 107 -0.13 -11.93 12.76
C ALA A 107 1.04 -10.98 13.06
N MET A 108 1.19 -9.88 12.31
CA MET A 108 2.16 -8.84 12.63
C MET A 108 1.81 -8.11 13.93
N ALA A 109 0.54 -7.78 14.16
CA ALA A 109 0.08 -7.09 15.36
C ALA A 109 0.25 -7.96 16.62
N LEU A 110 -0.15 -9.23 16.57
CA LEU A 110 0.04 -10.22 17.65
C LEU A 110 1.51 -10.42 18.02
N ALA A 111 2.41 -10.27 17.04
CA ALA A 111 3.84 -10.36 17.24
C ALA A 111 4.51 -9.04 17.68
N ASP A 112 3.71 -8.00 18.00
CA ASP A 112 4.17 -6.63 18.28
C ASP A 112 5.14 -6.09 17.20
N ALA A 113 4.85 -6.46 15.95
CA ALA A 113 5.72 -6.26 14.81
C ALA A 113 5.11 -5.36 13.74
N LEU A 114 3.83 -4.96 13.85
CA LEU A 114 3.15 -4.16 12.83
C LEU A 114 3.71 -2.73 12.77
N PRO A 115 4.38 -2.32 11.67
CA PRO A 115 4.88 -0.97 11.51
C PRO A 115 3.78 -0.05 10.94
N LYS A 116 4.10 1.25 10.80
CA LYS A 116 3.40 2.14 9.87
C LYS A 116 3.31 1.44 8.51
N THR A 117 2.11 1.26 7.97
CA THR A 117 1.91 0.46 6.77
C THR A 117 1.04 1.18 5.75
N ILE A 118 1.41 1.11 4.47
CA ILE A 118 0.63 1.62 3.35
C ILE A 118 0.32 0.48 2.38
N LEU A 119 -0.96 0.26 2.09
CA LEU A 119 -1.40 -0.74 1.12
C LEU A 119 -1.80 -0.08 -0.20
N TYR A 120 -1.37 -0.68 -1.30
CA TYR A 120 -1.70 -0.27 -2.66
C TYR A 120 -2.20 -1.48 -3.46
N ASN A 121 -3.49 -1.49 -3.82
CA ASN A 121 -4.06 -2.48 -4.74
C ASN A 121 -3.99 -1.97 -6.19
N LEU A 122 -3.58 -2.84 -7.13
CA LEU A 122 -3.61 -2.51 -8.56
C LEU A 122 -5.01 -2.66 -9.16
N ASN A 123 -5.83 -3.58 -8.65
CA ASN A 123 -7.20 -3.77 -9.11
C ASN A 123 -8.15 -2.86 -8.33
N PRO A 124 -8.79 -1.85 -8.94
CA PRO A 124 -9.61 -0.86 -8.23
C PRO A 124 -10.88 -1.44 -7.61
N SER A 125 -11.30 -2.66 -7.95
CA SER A 125 -12.41 -3.34 -7.27
C SER A 125 -12.09 -3.69 -5.81
N TYR A 126 -10.81 -3.62 -5.41
CA TYR A 126 -10.37 -3.90 -4.04
C TYR A 126 -10.29 -2.67 -3.13
N ASN A 127 -10.62 -1.47 -3.64
CA ASN A 127 -10.49 -0.24 -2.88
C ASN A 127 -11.19 -0.30 -1.51
N ASP A 128 -12.46 -0.70 -1.48
CA ASP A 128 -13.23 -0.76 -0.23
C ASP A 128 -12.74 -1.88 0.69
N ILE A 129 -12.28 -3.01 0.13
CA ILE A 129 -11.66 -4.09 0.92
C ILE A 129 -10.42 -3.56 1.63
N VAL A 130 -9.53 -2.87 0.91
CA VAL A 130 -8.30 -2.31 1.49
C VAL A 130 -8.63 -1.20 2.49
N ALA A 131 -9.49 -0.24 2.12
CA ALA A 131 -9.84 0.91 2.94
C ALA A 131 -10.50 0.49 4.28
N THR A 132 -11.38 -0.50 4.27
CA THR A 132 -11.97 -1.06 5.50
C THR A 132 -10.99 -1.91 6.29
N THR A 133 -10.15 -2.70 5.63
CA THR A 133 -9.18 -3.57 6.33
C THR A 133 -8.16 -2.78 7.12
N ILE A 134 -7.62 -1.69 6.57
CA ILE A 134 -6.65 -0.86 7.31
C ILE A 134 -7.25 -0.22 8.58
N ALA A 135 -8.57 -0.03 8.62
CA ALA A 135 -9.25 0.56 9.78
C ALA A 135 -9.19 -0.35 11.00
N ASN A 136 -9.13 -1.68 10.82
CA ASN A 136 -9.01 -2.67 11.90
C ASN A 136 -7.71 -2.54 12.69
N PHE A 137 -6.66 -1.96 12.09
CA PHE A 137 -5.30 -1.96 12.64
C PHE A 137 -4.75 -0.55 12.91
N GLN A 138 -5.62 0.46 12.98
CA GLN A 138 -5.21 1.80 13.41
C GLN A 138 -4.76 1.77 14.88
N SER A 139 -3.74 2.58 15.21
CA SER A 139 -3.21 2.67 16.57
C SER A 139 -2.65 4.06 16.85
N ALA A 140 -2.73 4.51 18.10
CA ALA A 140 -2.07 5.73 18.57
C ALA A 140 -0.64 5.49 19.08
N GLU A 141 -0.26 4.22 19.28
CA GLU A 141 0.99 3.81 19.93
C GLU A 141 2.24 4.33 19.20
N LEU A 142 2.17 4.39 17.87
CA LEU A 142 3.26 4.87 17.02
C LEU A 142 3.45 6.40 17.06
N GLY A 143 2.57 7.13 17.75
CA GLY A 143 2.63 8.59 17.83
C GLY A 143 2.42 9.30 16.48
N VAL A 144 1.90 8.59 15.47
CA VAL A 144 1.56 9.14 14.15
C VAL A 144 0.06 9.05 13.90
N LYS A 145 -0.48 10.01 13.16
CA LYS A 145 -1.88 9.97 12.75
C LYS A 145 -2.06 8.93 11.66
N SER A 146 -3.06 8.07 11.83
CA SER A 146 -3.42 7.02 10.86
C SER A 146 -2.20 6.19 10.40
N PRO A 147 -1.56 5.41 11.29
CA PRO A 147 -0.39 4.60 10.94
C PRO A 147 -0.65 3.60 9.80
N MET A 148 -1.90 3.18 9.62
CA MET A 148 -2.32 2.37 8.48
C MET A 148 -2.94 3.27 7.41
N GLN A 149 -2.42 3.21 6.20
CA GLN A 149 -2.82 4.09 5.08
C GLN A 149 -3.29 3.26 3.88
N PHE A 150 -4.30 3.78 3.20
CA PHE A 150 -4.68 3.32 1.88
C PHE A 150 -4.02 4.27 0.88
N GLY A 151 -3.04 3.77 0.13
CA GLY A 151 -2.22 4.57 -0.76
C GLY A 151 -2.99 5.17 -1.94
N SER A 152 -2.40 6.19 -2.57
CA SER A 152 -2.97 6.83 -3.77
C SER A 152 -3.22 5.80 -4.89
N GLY A 153 -4.08 6.15 -5.85
CA GLY A 153 -4.34 5.32 -7.02
C GLY A 153 -3.04 4.88 -7.71
N TRP A 154 -2.74 3.58 -7.68
CA TRP A 154 -1.45 3.05 -8.10
C TRP A 154 -1.43 2.65 -9.58
N TRP A 155 -0.34 3.01 -10.28
CA TRP A 155 0.01 2.61 -11.64
C TRP A 155 -1.11 2.87 -12.66
N PHE A 156 -1.87 1.86 -13.09
CA PHE A 156 -3.00 2.05 -14.02
C PHE A 156 -4.11 2.93 -13.44
N ASN A 157 -4.16 3.06 -12.11
CA ASN A 157 -5.13 3.86 -11.38
C ASN A 157 -4.64 5.27 -11.07
N ASP A 158 -3.40 5.64 -11.44
CA ASP A 158 -2.91 7.03 -11.36
C ASP A 158 -3.46 7.86 -12.53
N THR A 159 -4.78 8.00 -12.53
CA THR A 159 -5.61 8.73 -13.49
C THR A 159 -6.72 9.43 -12.72
N ARG A 160 -7.39 10.44 -13.30
CA ARG A 160 -8.49 11.13 -12.63
C ARG A 160 -9.52 10.19 -12.00
N ARG A 161 -10.06 9.25 -12.79
CA ARG A 161 -11.07 8.30 -12.31
C ARG A 161 -10.52 7.39 -11.21
N GLY A 162 -9.30 6.89 -11.36
CA GLY A 162 -8.69 6.00 -10.37
C GLY A 162 -8.42 6.72 -9.04
N MET A 163 -7.92 7.96 -9.10
CA MET A 163 -7.73 8.80 -7.92
C MET A 163 -9.04 9.18 -7.25
N GLU A 164 -10.05 9.62 -8.00
CA GLU A 164 -11.38 9.93 -7.43
C GLU A 164 -11.98 8.68 -6.76
N ASN A 165 -11.91 7.51 -7.38
CA ASN A 165 -12.39 6.26 -6.77
C ASN A 165 -11.63 5.89 -5.49
N GLN A 166 -10.30 6.01 -5.48
CA GLN A 166 -9.48 5.71 -4.31
C GLN A 166 -9.76 6.70 -3.16
N LEU A 167 -9.81 8.00 -3.47
CA LEU A 167 -10.07 9.05 -2.50
C LEU A 167 -11.48 8.96 -1.89
N ASN A 168 -12.49 8.60 -2.69
CA ASN A 168 -13.85 8.36 -2.18
C ASN A 168 -13.88 7.18 -1.20
N SER A 169 -13.31 6.02 -1.57
CA SER A 169 -13.23 4.87 -0.64
C SER A 169 -12.49 5.22 0.65
N LEU A 170 -11.41 5.99 0.59
CA LEU A 170 -10.69 6.46 1.78
C LEU A 170 -11.49 7.49 2.60
N ALA A 171 -12.27 8.36 1.96
CA ALA A 171 -13.13 9.32 2.63
C ALA A 171 -14.29 8.63 3.36
N ASP A 172 -14.88 7.61 2.75
CA ASP A 172 -16.02 6.86 3.32
C ASP A 172 -15.59 5.96 4.47
N GLN A 173 -14.44 5.28 4.34
CA GLN A 173 -14.02 4.22 5.26
C GLN A 173 -12.88 4.63 6.21
N GLY A 174 -12.36 5.85 6.09
CA GLY A 174 -11.18 6.31 6.81
C GLY A 174 -11.18 7.80 7.12
N LEU A 175 -9.97 8.35 7.31
CA LEU A 175 -9.78 9.77 7.62
C LEU A 175 -8.97 10.44 6.52
N LEU A 176 -9.66 10.95 5.48
CA LEU A 176 -9.01 11.60 4.35
C LEU A 176 -8.09 12.76 4.76
N MET A 177 -8.41 13.48 5.84
CA MET A 177 -7.56 14.56 6.37
C MET A 177 -6.15 14.10 6.78
N ASN A 178 -5.98 12.82 7.11
CA ASN A 178 -4.70 12.22 7.49
C ASN A 178 -4.04 11.44 6.35
N PHE A 179 -4.59 11.50 5.13
CA PHE A 179 -4.02 10.80 3.97
C PHE A 179 -2.62 11.32 3.66
N VAL A 180 -1.64 10.42 3.53
CA VAL A 180 -0.25 10.76 3.23
C VAL A 180 -0.05 11.33 1.81
N GLY A 181 -1.02 11.16 0.92
CA GLY A 181 -1.05 11.88 -0.35
C GLY A 181 -0.34 11.16 -1.49
N MET A 182 0.14 11.95 -2.44
CA MET A 182 0.61 11.51 -3.75
C MET A 182 2.09 11.12 -3.77
N LEU A 183 2.42 10.15 -4.62
CA LEU A 183 3.78 9.78 -5.01
C LEU A 183 3.83 9.56 -6.53
N THR A 184 4.98 9.75 -7.17
CA THR A 184 5.06 9.71 -8.64
C THR A 184 5.13 8.30 -9.23
N ASP A 185 5.67 7.34 -8.49
CA ASP A 185 6.01 5.97 -8.92
C ASP A 185 6.65 5.93 -10.32
N SER A 186 7.55 6.88 -10.57
CA SER A 186 8.09 7.13 -11.90
C SER A 186 9.60 7.07 -11.94
N ARG A 187 10.10 6.59 -13.07
CA ARG A 187 11.52 6.64 -13.44
C ARG A 187 11.88 7.92 -14.22
N SER A 188 10.93 8.84 -14.41
CA SER A 188 11.08 10.05 -15.22
C SER A 188 11.13 11.31 -14.36
N LEU A 189 12.11 12.18 -14.61
CA LEU A 189 12.25 13.47 -13.91
C LEU A 189 11.09 14.44 -14.17
N VAL A 190 10.40 14.32 -15.31
CA VAL A 190 9.26 15.21 -15.63
C VAL A 190 7.95 14.74 -14.98
N SER A 191 7.98 13.67 -14.19
CA SER A 191 6.79 13.09 -13.54
C SER A 191 6.25 13.90 -12.38
N TYR A 192 6.94 14.93 -11.89
CA TYR A 192 6.44 15.78 -10.80
C TYR A 192 5.13 16.50 -11.17
N THR A 193 4.80 16.65 -12.45
CA THR A 193 3.48 17.11 -12.91
C THR A 193 2.33 16.20 -12.47
N ARG A 194 2.59 14.93 -12.13
CA ARG A 194 1.61 14.03 -11.47
C ARG A 194 1.13 14.58 -10.14
N HIS A 195 1.98 15.27 -9.38
CA HIS A 195 1.54 15.95 -8.15
C HIS A 195 0.61 17.12 -8.45
N ASP A 196 0.88 17.92 -9.49
CA ASP A 196 -0.04 19.00 -9.90
C ASP A 196 -1.40 18.42 -10.33
N TYR A 197 -1.37 17.35 -11.12
CA TYR A 197 -2.56 16.63 -11.56
C TYR A 197 -3.39 16.10 -10.38
N PHE A 198 -2.76 15.39 -9.44
CA PHE A 198 -3.39 14.93 -8.19
C PHE A 198 -3.99 16.09 -7.39
N ARG A 199 -3.24 17.19 -7.19
CA ARG A 199 -3.69 18.35 -6.40
C ARG A 199 -4.93 18.99 -7.01
N ARG A 200 -4.99 19.14 -8.33
CA ARG A 200 -6.16 19.66 -9.03
C ARG A 200 -7.38 18.76 -8.85
N ILE A 201 -7.19 17.45 -8.94
CA ILE A 201 -8.28 16.48 -8.75
C ILE A 201 -8.79 16.53 -7.30
N LEU A 202 -7.89 16.51 -6.32
CA LEU A 202 -8.21 16.62 -4.90
C LEU A 202 -8.99 17.90 -4.59
N CYS A 203 -8.48 19.05 -5.03
CA CYS A 203 -9.14 20.35 -4.81
C CYS A 203 -10.48 20.44 -5.52
N ASN A 204 -10.61 19.90 -6.74
CA ASN A 204 -11.87 19.86 -7.47
C ASN A 204 -12.90 18.98 -6.75
N MET A 205 -12.48 17.82 -6.24
CA MET A 205 -13.36 16.89 -5.51
C MET A 205 -13.88 17.54 -4.22
N ILE A 206 -12.97 18.07 -3.39
CA ILE A 206 -13.32 18.72 -2.11
C ILE A 206 -14.12 19.99 -2.35
N GLY A 207 -13.74 20.82 -3.34
CA GLY A 207 -14.50 22.01 -3.72
C GLY A 207 -15.93 21.66 -4.16
N GLY A 208 -16.09 20.58 -4.91
CA GLY A 208 -17.42 20.06 -5.27
C GLY A 208 -18.25 19.62 -4.05
N TRP A 209 -17.64 19.01 -3.04
CA TRP A 209 -18.32 18.69 -1.76
C TRP A 209 -18.79 19.95 -1.03
N VAL A 210 -17.97 21.00 -1.05
CA VAL A 210 -18.30 22.29 -0.45
C VAL A 210 -19.46 22.97 -1.18
N GLU A 211 -19.43 23.04 -2.50
CA GLU A 211 -20.51 23.63 -3.32
C GLU A 211 -21.86 22.92 -3.12
N ARG A 212 -21.84 21.61 -2.85
CA ARG A 212 -23.05 20.81 -2.56
C ARG A 212 -23.50 20.86 -1.10
N GLY A 213 -22.75 21.52 -0.22
CA GLY A 213 -23.04 21.58 1.21
C GLY A 213 -22.78 20.27 1.95
N GLU A 214 -22.03 19.34 1.35
CA GLU A 214 -21.63 18.06 1.97
C GLU A 214 -20.49 18.26 2.98
N VAL A 215 -19.64 19.27 2.74
CA VAL A 215 -18.54 19.69 3.63
C VAL A 215 -18.66 21.19 3.92
N PRO A 216 -18.41 21.67 5.15
CA PRO A 216 -18.48 23.09 5.47
C PRO A 216 -17.48 23.93 4.67
N ASP A 217 -17.93 25.08 4.16
CA ASP A 217 -17.07 26.11 3.58
C ASP A 217 -16.30 26.87 4.69
N ASN A 218 -15.30 26.20 5.26
CA ASN A 218 -14.45 26.76 6.30
C ASN A 218 -13.00 26.79 5.81
N ASN A 219 -12.52 28.00 5.49
CA ASN A 219 -11.20 28.21 4.91
C ASN A 219 -10.05 27.63 5.76
N ASP A 220 -10.14 27.71 7.09
CA ASP A 220 -9.09 27.22 8.00
C ASP A 220 -9.00 25.69 7.97
N ILE A 221 -10.15 25.00 7.99
CA ILE A 221 -10.21 23.53 7.91
C ILE A 221 -9.75 23.05 6.53
N LEU A 222 -10.27 23.66 5.46
CA LEU A 222 -9.98 23.28 4.08
C LEU A 222 -8.50 23.53 3.74
N THR A 223 -7.96 24.70 4.06
CA THR A 223 -6.54 25.01 3.83
C THR A 223 -5.64 24.02 4.57
N ARG A 224 -5.96 23.71 5.83
CA ARG A 224 -5.20 22.73 6.61
C ARG A 224 -5.28 21.34 6.00
N MET A 225 -6.47 20.89 5.59
CA MET A 225 -6.66 19.58 4.95
C MET A 225 -5.85 19.47 3.65
N ILE A 226 -5.97 20.45 2.75
CA ILE A 226 -5.26 20.45 1.47
C ILE A 226 -3.75 20.46 1.70
N LYS A 227 -3.23 21.34 2.56
CA LYS A 227 -1.80 21.41 2.88
C LYS A 227 -1.27 20.09 3.47
N ASN A 228 -2.05 19.49 4.37
CA ASN A 228 -1.72 18.21 4.98
C ASN A 228 -1.58 17.10 3.93
N ILE A 229 -2.59 16.92 3.08
CA ILE A 229 -2.59 15.87 2.04
C ILE A 229 -1.51 16.14 0.98
N CYS A 230 -1.23 17.41 0.67
CA CYS A 230 -0.25 17.77 -0.35
C CYS A 230 1.20 17.61 0.10
N HIS A 231 1.48 17.59 1.41
CA HIS A 231 2.84 17.63 1.95
C HIS A 231 2.95 17.22 3.43
N ASP A 232 2.27 17.92 4.35
CA ASP A 232 2.63 17.85 5.78
C ASP A 232 2.38 16.45 6.37
N ASN A 233 1.36 15.72 5.90
CA ASN A 233 1.09 14.35 6.36
C ASN A 233 2.24 13.41 5.98
N ALA A 234 2.68 13.41 4.72
CA ALA A 234 3.81 12.58 4.28
C ALA A 234 5.07 12.90 5.06
N LYS A 235 5.39 14.20 5.19
CA LYS A 235 6.55 14.67 5.94
C LYS A 235 6.55 14.13 7.38
N ASN A 236 5.42 14.22 8.07
CA ASN A 236 5.30 13.77 9.46
C ASN A 236 5.28 12.24 9.58
N TYR A 237 4.63 11.53 8.66
CA TYR A 237 4.49 10.07 8.65
C TYR A 237 5.84 9.38 8.44
N PHE A 238 6.63 9.87 7.47
CA PHE A 238 7.95 9.33 7.12
C PHE A 238 9.12 9.98 7.87
N LYS A 239 8.87 11.08 8.60
CA LYS A 239 9.88 11.87 9.33
C LYS A 239 10.97 12.45 8.41
N PHE A 240 10.53 13.10 7.33
CA PHE A 240 11.40 13.85 6.41
C PHE A 240 11.73 15.27 6.92
#